data_AF-A0A537SS75-F1
#
_entry.id   AF-A0A537SS75-F1
#
_cell.length_a   1.000
_cell.length_b   1.000
_cell.length_c   1.000
_cell.angle_alpha   90.00
_cell.angle_beta   90.00
_cell.angle_gamma   90.00
#
_symmetry.space_group_name_H-M   'P 1'
#
loop_
_entity.id
_entity.type
_entity.pdbx_description
1 polymer ?
#
loop_
_entity_poly.entity_id
_entity_poly.type
_entity_poly.pdbx_seq_one_letter_code
_entity_poly.pdbx_strand_id
1 'polypeptide(L)'
;MTSLKQMGAGAAHPLKKAAFDPFEEDFDAILEKYRALKPDVEALTAGEASNFTEEQLSRSVDRLLRRVYAYISWGIRHQADSELEVDDTLEELGFRIPKIGGRRLFDVVMPAVLFIALITMLFWVTNDTVRRAMGLPAPDRSESIVYALSSAMAAGLMYGGAVLIALRRRSAQIERKVWSEGSARCLIPIAIRAGLVTWAVITLTTVLWGFSETWQSLAGMLQLVGSFAGGGSGDAVPFAQWSFLPVRITTALPWLLAGATASAVLASSLGGDARSTNRSQRVIDAVFIGGALGVAVGSAQLLQNSLMEMIDHTPRSVDEIITVGLAGFACGAVIGFKVPWGYKTNLVTPPDPVMARALRDLLRQAESALGSKVAAENWVFTPHPDLGWITPAEAAQYKTHATGVKRLLESEAAARREQARADRPPPVVIEGGRSASRLAGAPA
;
A
#
# COMPACT_ATOMS: atom_id res chain seq x y z
N MET A 1 23.73 -10.68 -14.07
CA MET A 1 23.90 -9.89 -15.30
C MET A 1 24.33 -10.85 -16.40
N THR A 2 23.37 -11.49 -17.06
CA THR A 2 23.60 -12.22 -18.31
C THR A 2 23.70 -11.18 -19.42
N SER A 3 24.84 -11.10 -20.08
CA SER A 3 25.02 -10.23 -21.25
C SER A 3 24.01 -10.63 -22.34
N LEU A 4 23.43 -9.69 -23.09
CA LEU A 4 22.65 -9.96 -24.31
C LEU A 4 23.39 -10.93 -25.28
N LYS A 5 24.73 -10.99 -25.22
CA LYS A 5 25.55 -11.97 -25.96
C LYS A 5 25.39 -13.43 -25.48
N GLN A 6 25.03 -13.66 -24.22
CA GLN A 6 24.79 -15.00 -23.65
C GLN A 6 23.37 -15.52 -23.93
N MET A 7 22.44 -14.67 -24.37
CA MET A 7 21.06 -15.08 -24.69
C MET A 7 20.91 -15.76 -26.06
N GLY A 8 21.96 -15.83 -26.89
CA GLY A 8 21.95 -16.59 -28.15
C GLY A 8 21.86 -18.12 -27.99
N ALA A 9 21.93 -18.63 -26.74
CA ALA A 9 21.99 -20.06 -26.43
C ALA A 9 20.66 -20.68 -25.96
N GLY A 10 19.53 -20.26 -26.55
CA GLY A 10 18.22 -20.92 -26.34
C GLY A 10 17.38 -20.43 -25.16
N ALA A 11 17.76 -19.31 -24.53
CA ALA A 11 16.88 -18.63 -23.58
C ALA A 11 15.77 -17.88 -24.33
N ALA A 12 14.52 -17.96 -23.84
CA ALA A 12 13.42 -17.20 -24.40
C ALA A 12 13.76 -15.69 -24.34
N HIS A 13 13.64 -15.01 -25.48
CA HIS A 13 13.91 -13.56 -25.54
C HIS A 13 12.88 -12.83 -24.64
N PRO A 14 13.30 -11.89 -23.79
CA PRO A 14 12.40 -11.23 -22.84
C PRO A 14 11.29 -10.44 -23.54
N LEU A 15 11.55 -9.96 -24.76
CA LEU A 15 10.55 -9.37 -25.65
C LEU A 15 9.85 -10.45 -26.50
N LYS A 16 8.52 -10.54 -26.39
CA LYS A 16 7.68 -11.41 -27.22
C LYS A 16 7.42 -10.76 -28.57
N LYS A 17 7.69 -11.49 -29.67
CA LYS A 17 7.47 -11.01 -31.06
C LYS A 17 6.07 -10.42 -31.26
N ALA A 18 5.04 -11.08 -30.73
CA ALA A 18 3.64 -10.65 -30.84
C ALA A 18 3.35 -9.22 -30.33
N ALA A 19 4.14 -8.70 -29.38
CA ALA A 19 3.97 -7.33 -28.88
C ALA A 19 4.57 -6.27 -29.83
N PHE A 20 5.29 -6.67 -30.88
CA PHE A 20 5.97 -5.78 -31.81
C PHE A 20 5.52 -5.94 -33.27
N ASP A 21 4.71 -6.96 -33.57
CA ASP A 21 4.10 -7.18 -34.89
C ASP A 21 3.44 -5.91 -35.48
N PRO A 22 2.76 -5.03 -34.71
CA PRO A 22 2.20 -3.79 -35.26
C PRO A 22 3.22 -2.77 -35.79
N PHE A 23 4.51 -2.93 -35.47
CA PHE A 23 5.58 -2.00 -35.85
C PHE A 23 6.65 -2.67 -36.74
N GLU A 24 6.38 -3.84 -37.30
CA GLU A 24 7.34 -4.57 -38.15
C GLU A 24 7.84 -3.70 -39.31
N GLU A 25 6.93 -3.00 -40.00
CA GLU A 25 7.26 -2.05 -41.07
C GLU A 25 8.09 -0.84 -40.59
N ASP A 26 7.82 -0.35 -39.38
CA ASP A 26 8.56 0.77 -38.77
C ASP A 26 9.99 0.35 -38.40
N PHE A 27 10.18 -0.90 -37.94
CA PHE A 27 11.51 -1.44 -37.65
C PHE A 27 12.32 -1.67 -38.92
N ASP A 28 11.69 -2.14 -40.00
CA ASP A 28 12.33 -2.26 -41.31
C ASP A 28 12.77 -0.89 -41.85
N ALA A 29 11.92 0.13 -41.73
CA ALA A 29 12.26 1.49 -42.12
C ALA A 29 13.38 2.11 -41.26
N ILE A 30 13.46 1.77 -39.97
CA ILE A 30 14.57 2.15 -39.09
C ILE A 30 15.87 1.45 -39.49
N LEU A 31 15.81 0.15 -39.79
CA LEU A 31 16.95 -0.65 -40.25
C LEU A 31 17.50 -0.15 -41.58
N GLU A 32 16.63 0.20 -42.52
CA GLU A 32 17.01 0.78 -43.81
C GLU A 32 17.73 2.11 -43.63
N LYS A 33 17.17 3.01 -42.80
CA LYS A 33 17.82 4.30 -42.46
C LYS A 33 19.15 4.11 -41.73
N TYR A 34 19.24 3.15 -40.81
CA TYR A 34 20.49 2.85 -40.12
C TYR A 34 21.55 2.31 -41.09
N ARG A 35 21.18 1.40 -42.01
CA ARG A 35 22.09 0.90 -43.05
C ARG A 35 22.57 2.01 -43.98
N ALA A 36 21.70 2.97 -44.31
CA ALA A 36 22.08 4.15 -45.09
C ALA A 36 23.04 5.09 -44.34
N LEU A 37 22.89 5.23 -43.02
CA LEU A 37 23.74 6.08 -42.17
C LEU A 37 25.08 5.42 -41.77
N LYS A 38 25.15 4.09 -41.73
CA LYS A 38 26.34 3.32 -41.33
C LYS A 38 27.63 3.70 -42.08
N PRO A 39 27.66 3.79 -43.42
CA PRO A 39 28.88 4.14 -44.15
C PRO A 39 29.36 5.57 -43.82
N ASP A 40 28.44 6.51 -43.60
CA ASP A 40 28.77 7.89 -43.23
C ASP A 40 29.35 7.98 -41.81
N VAL A 41 28.85 7.15 -40.87
CA VAL A 41 29.44 7.01 -39.52
C VAL A 41 30.85 6.44 -39.60
N GLU A 42 31.04 5.37 -40.37
CA GLU A 42 32.33 4.69 -40.53
C GLU A 42 33.38 5.62 -41.17
N ALA A 43 33.00 6.38 -42.20
CA ALA A 43 33.84 7.38 -42.87
C ALA A 43 34.27 8.51 -41.90
N LEU A 44 33.36 9.00 -41.06
CA LEU A 44 33.67 10.01 -40.04
C LEU A 44 34.63 9.48 -38.97
N THR A 45 34.47 8.24 -38.51
CA THR A 45 35.42 7.61 -37.58
C THR A 45 36.80 7.31 -38.19
N ALA A 46 36.86 7.12 -39.51
CA ALA A 46 38.11 6.89 -40.25
C ALA A 46 38.83 8.20 -40.65
N GLY A 47 38.20 9.37 -40.43
CA GLY A 47 38.75 10.68 -40.80
C GLY A 47 38.61 11.00 -42.30
N GLU A 48 37.72 10.32 -43.02
CA GLU A 48 37.45 10.54 -44.44
C GLU A 48 36.36 11.60 -44.66
N ALA A 49 36.35 12.22 -45.85
CA ALA A 49 35.40 13.27 -46.21
C ALA A 49 33.96 12.72 -46.31
N SER A 50 33.20 12.91 -45.23
CA SER A 50 31.77 12.60 -45.15
C SER A 50 30.92 13.73 -45.75
N ASN A 51 29.82 13.37 -46.42
CA ASN A 51 28.82 14.34 -46.92
C ASN A 51 27.99 15.00 -45.80
N PHE A 52 28.04 14.44 -44.58
CA PHE A 52 27.37 14.96 -43.39
C PHE A 52 28.35 15.53 -42.38
N THR A 53 27.93 16.60 -41.70
CA THR A 53 28.65 17.08 -40.51
C THR A 53 28.40 16.14 -39.32
N GLU A 54 29.37 16.03 -38.41
CA GLU A 54 29.27 15.22 -37.19
C GLU A 54 28.00 15.54 -36.37
N GLU A 55 27.59 16.81 -36.33
CA GLU A 55 26.35 17.25 -35.67
C GLU A 55 25.05 16.79 -36.35
N GLN A 56 25.05 16.67 -37.69
CA GLN A 56 23.88 16.18 -38.42
C GLN A 56 23.73 14.68 -38.23
N LEU A 57 24.83 13.95 -38.24
CA LEU A 57 24.88 12.51 -38.05
C LEU A 57 24.50 12.10 -36.62
N SER A 58 25.00 12.82 -35.62
CA SER A 58 24.59 12.60 -34.23
C SER A 58 23.10 12.88 -34.00
N ARG A 59 22.55 13.94 -34.62
CA ARG A 59 21.10 14.24 -34.56
C ARG A 59 20.25 13.18 -35.25
N SER A 60 20.68 12.62 -36.38
CA SER A 60 19.92 11.56 -37.08
C SER A 60 19.95 10.24 -36.30
N VAL A 61 21.10 9.87 -35.75
CA VAL A 61 21.26 8.68 -34.89
C VAL A 61 20.42 8.83 -33.62
N ASP A 62 20.46 9.99 -32.96
CA ASP A 62 19.64 10.25 -31.75
C ASP A 62 18.13 10.15 -32.04
N ARG A 63 17.66 10.67 -33.19
CA ARG A 63 16.24 10.51 -33.58
C ARG A 63 15.85 9.05 -33.82
N LEU A 64 16.72 8.25 -34.45
CA LEU A 64 16.46 6.82 -34.66
C LEU A 64 16.44 6.07 -33.33
N LEU A 65 17.42 6.32 -32.46
CA LEU A 65 17.47 5.76 -31.11
C LEU A 65 16.21 6.09 -30.31
N ARG A 66 15.75 7.34 -30.32
CA ARG A 66 14.51 7.74 -29.64
C ARG A 66 13.29 6.99 -30.15
N ARG A 67 13.19 6.73 -31.46
CA ARG A 67 12.09 5.93 -32.03
C ARG A 67 12.18 4.48 -31.58
N VAL A 68 13.36 3.87 -31.64
CA VAL A 68 13.57 2.51 -31.15
C VAL A 68 13.22 2.40 -29.67
N TYR A 69 13.67 3.33 -28.83
CA TYR A 69 13.30 3.37 -27.41
C TYR A 69 11.80 3.55 -27.19
N ALA A 70 11.13 4.37 -28.00
CA ALA A 70 9.68 4.54 -27.92
C ALA A 70 8.96 3.22 -28.23
N TYR A 71 9.32 2.51 -29.30
CA TYR A 71 8.70 1.23 -29.65
C TYR A 71 9.02 0.13 -28.64
N ILE A 72 10.27 0.03 -28.15
CA ILE A 72 10.66 -0.89 -27.07
C ILE A 72 9.82 -0.60 -25.81
N SER A 73 9.70 0.67 -25.42
CA SER A 73 8.89 1.04 -24.25
C SER A 73 7.40 0.71 -24.44
N TRP A 74 6.89 0.83 -25.67
CA TRP A 74 5.51 0.46 -25.99
C TRP A 74 5.31 -1.06 -25.89
N GLY A 75 6.17 -1.85 -26.52
CA GLY A 75 6.02 -3.31 -26.56
C GLY A 75 6.21 -3.95 -25.18
N ILE A 76 7.16 -3.46 -24.38
CA ILE A 76 7.31 -3.91 -22.98
C ILE A 76 6.03 -3.62 -22.19
N ARG A 77 5.47 -2.41 -22.35
CA ARG A 77 4.26 -2.02 -21.63
C ARG A 77 3.02 -2.78 -22.08
N HIS A 78 2.98 -3.24 -23.33
CA HIS A 78 1.87 -4.02 -23.86
C HIS A 78 1.98 -5.51 -23.49
N GLN A 79 3.20 -5.99 -23.25
CA GLN A 79 3.47 -7.37 -22.85
C GLN A 79 3.34 -7.61 -21.34
N ALA A 80 3.65 -6.60 -20.52
CA ALA A 80 3.70 -6.73 -19.06
C ALA A 80 2.33 -6.45 -18.42
N ASP A 81 1.90 -7.35 -17.54
CA ASP A 81 0.65 -7.19 -16.77
C ASP A 81 0.86 -6.31 -15.53
N SER A 82 2.11 -6.04 -15.16
CA SER A 82 2.48 -5.19 -14.03
C SER A 82 3.71 -4.33 -14.30
N GLU A 83 3.81 -3.18 -13.61
CA GLU A 83 5.01 -2.32 -13.69
C GLU A 83 6.26 -2.99 -13.11
N LEU A 84 6.09 -3.99 -12.24
CA LEU A 84 7.20 -4.81 -11.72
C LEU A 84 7.82 -5.63 -12.85
N GLU A 85 7.01 -6.23 -13.71
CA GLU A 85 7.48 -6.92 -14.91
C GLU A 85 8.09 -5.96 -15.94
N VAL A 86 7.56 -4.74 -16.07
CA VAL A 86 8.16 -3.68 -16.92
C VAL A 86 9.56 -3.33 -16.41
N ASP A 87 9.69 -3.08 -15.10
CA ASP A 87 10.97 -2.72 -14.48
C ASP A 87 11.96 -3.90 -14.57
N ASP A 88 11.53 -5.14 -14.30
CA ASP A 88 12.36 -6.34 -14.45
C ASP A 88 12.80 -6.56 -15.91
N THR A 89 11.90 -6.42 -16.88
CA THR A 89 12.22 -6.54 -18.32
C THR A 89 13.21 -5.46 -18.77
N LEU A 90 13.05 -4.23 -18.28
CA LEU A 90 13.97 -3.13 -18.56
C LEU A 90 15.34 -3.36 -17.88
N GLU A 91 15.39 -3.87 -16.65
CA GLU A 91 16.64 -4.27 -15.99
C GLU A 91 17.34 -5.42 -16.74
N GLU A 92 16.58 -6.41 -17.24
CA GLU A 92 17.09 -7.51 -18.08
C GLU A 92 17.65 -7.00 -19.41
N LEU A 93 17.06 -5.96 -19.99
CA LEU A 93 17.57 -5.26 -21.18
C LEU A 93 18.77 -4.35 -20.87
N GLY A 94 19.21 -4.26 -19.61
CA GLY A 94 20.39 -3.53 -19.17
C GLY A 94 20.15 -2.07 -18.81
N PHE A 95 18.89 -1.61 -18.75
CA PHE A 95 18.58 -0.28 -18.25
C PHE A 95 18.78 -0.21 -16.74
N ARG A 96 19.44 0.84 -16.26
CA ARG A 96 19.50 1.14 -14.83
C ARG A 96 18.27 1.96 -14.44
N ILE A 97 17.31 1.31 -13.82
CA ILE A 97 16.15 2.01 -13.27
C ILE A 97 16.54 2.53 -11.89
N PRO A 98 16.49 3.85 -11.65
CA PRO A 98 16.71 4.37 -10.31
C PRO A 98 15.61 3.80 -9.41
N LYS A 99 16.01 2.99 -8.42
CA LYS A 99 15.09 2.47 -7.40
C LYS A 99 14.54 3.67 -6.64
N ILE A 100 13.31 4.08 -6.98
CA ILE A 100 12.57 5.07 -6.19
C ILE A 100 12.44 4.43 -4.81
N GLY A 101 12.97 5.12 -3.80
CA GLY A 101 12.94 4.61 -2.43
C GLY A 101 11.49 4.36 -2.07
N GLY A 102 11.10 3.07 -1.96
CA GLY A 102 9.74 2.72 -1.60
C GLY A 102 9.34 3.49 -0.35
N ARG A 103 8.04 3.83 -0.24
CA ARG A 103 7.48 4.48 0.95
C ARG A 103 8.16 3.89 2.18
N ARG A 104 8.80 4.73 3.00
CA ARG A 104 9.38 4.30 4.29
C ARG A 104 8.23 3.98 5.24
N LEU A 105 7.47 2.94 4.93
CA LEU A 105 6.41 2.38 5.77
C LEU A 105 6.98 2.06 7.14
N PHE A 106 8.26 1.69 7.19
CA PHE A 106 9.03 1.50 8.41
C PHE A 106 9.04 2.74 9.32
N ASP A 107 9.18 3.95 8.77
CA ASP A 107 9.20 5.20 9.55
C ASP A 107 7.83 5.52 10.17
N VAL A 108 6.75 4.97 9.63
CA VAL A 108 5.39 5.10 10.20
C VAL A 108 5.09 3.95 11.16
N VAL A 109 5.43 2.72 10.78
CA VAL A 109 5.11 1.50 11.52
C VAL A 109 5.95 1.40 12.79
N MET A 110 7.26 1.66 12.75
CA MET A 110 8.12 1.45 13.92
C MET A 110 7.75 2.33 15.11
N PRO A 111 7.53 3.66 14.95
CA PRO A 111 7.06 4.48 16.06
C PRO A 111 5.71 4.01 16.63
N ALA A 112 4.80 3.54 15.77
CA ALA A 112 3.52 3.00 16.22
C ALA A 112 3.71 1.72 17.03
N VAL A 113 4.54 0.78 16.55
CA VAL A 113 4.86 -0.49 17.24
C VAL A 113 5.49 -0.25 18.60
N LEU A 114 6.50 0.63 18.67
CA LEU A 114 7.16 0.97 19.93
C LEU A 114 6.18 1.61 20.92
N PHE A 115 5.28 2.46 20.44
CA PHE A 115 4.28 3.11 21.29
C PHE A 115 3.17 2.14 21.75
N ILE A 116 2.79 1.17 20.90
CA ILE A 116 1.88 0.07 21.27
C ILE A 116 2.52 -0.82 22.34
N ALA A 117 3.80 -1.18 22.18
CA ALA A 117 4.51 -1.96 23.20
C ALA A 117 4.57 -1.18 24.52
N LEU A 118 4.93 0.10 24.48
CA LEU A 118 4.98 0.97 25.66
C LEU A 118 3.62 1.09 26.36
N ILE A 119 2.54 1.38 25.61
CA ILE A 119 1.20 1.54 26.22
C ILE A 119 0.70 0.22 26.80
N THR A 120 1.00 -0.90 26.15
CA THR A 120 0.61 -2.24 26.64
C THR A 120 1.34 -2.57 27.94
N MET A 121 2.65 -2.31 28.00
CA MET A 121 3.44 -2.49 29.21
C MET A 121 2.90 -1.65 30.36
N LEU A 122 2.68 -0.35 30.12
CA LEU A 122 2.14 0.57 31.12
C LEU A 122 0.74 0.17 31.58
N PHE A 123 -0.12 -0.29 30.64
CA PHE A 123 -1.46 -0.74 30.94
C PHE A 123 -1.45 -1.90 31.94
N TRP A 124 -0.67 -2.96 31.66
CA TRP A 124 -0.60 -4.13 32.55
C TRP A 124 0.02 -3.81 33.91
N VAL A 125 1.11 -3.04 33.94
CA VAL A 125 1.72 -2.60 35.20
C VAL A 125 0.75 -1.75 36.03
N THR A 126 -0.03 -0.88 35.38
CA THR A 126 -1.03 -0.06 36.07
C THR A 126 -2.20 -0.91 36.57
N ASN A 127 -2.69 -1.85 35.75
CA ASN A 127 -3.76 -2.75 36.14
C ASN A 127 -3.38 -3.59 37.36
N ASP A 128 -2.18 -4.15 37.38
CA ASP A 128 -1.69 -4.97 38.50
C ASP A 128 -1.48 -4.13 39.77
N THR A 129 -1.01 -2.88 39.64
CA THR A 129 -0.88 -1.98 40.81
C THR A 129 -2.23 -1.58 41.37
N VAL A 130 -3.22 -1.32 40.52
CA VAL A 130 -4.60 -1.01 40.92
C VAL A 130 -5.27 -2.22 41.58
N ARG A 131 -5.14 -3.42 41.00
CA ARG A 131 -5.65 -4.66 41.61
C ARG A 131 -5.07 -4.90 43.01
N ARG A 132 -3.76 -4.71 43.18
CA ARG A 132 -3.10 -4.78 44.50
C ARG A 132 -3.66 -3.75 45.47
N ALA A 133 -3.87 -2.50 45.03
CA ALA A 133 -4.43 -1.45 45.88
C ALA A 133 -5.89 -1.74 46.30
N MET A 134 -6.65 -2.46 45.48
CA MET A 134 -8.02 -2.89 45.76
C MET A 134 -8.10 -4.20 46.56
N GLY A 135 -6.97 -4.83 46.91
CA GLY A 135 -6.94 -6.13 47.60
C GLY A 135 -7.36 -7.31 46.72
N LEU A 136 -7.36 -7.14 45.40
CA LEU A 136 -7.64 -8.20 44.43
C LEU A 136 -6.39 -9.05 44.17
N PRO A 137 -6.54 -10.34 43.82
CA PRO A 137 -5.41 -11.19 43.47
C PRO A 137 -4.67 -10.58 42.26
N ALA A 138 -3.36 -10.45 42.41
CA ALA A 138 -2.44 -9.92 41.40
C ALA A 138 -1.11 -10.67 41.50
N PRO A 139 -0.39 -10.85 40.39
CA PRO A 139 0.91 -11.51 40.38
C PRO A 139 1.96 -10.74 41.20
N ASP A 140 3.00 -11.45 41.60
CA ASP A 140 4.16 -10.85 42.25
C ASP A 140 4.80 -9.78 41.36
N ARG A 141 5.49 -8.79 41.97
CA ARG A 141 6.01 -7.64 41.21
C ARG A 141 6.94 -8.05 40.06
N SER A 142 7.77 -9.08 40.25
CA SER A 142 8.67 -9.62 39.22
C SER A 142 7.87 -10.29 38.09
N GLU A 143 6.88 -11.12 38.42
CA GLU A 143 6.04 -11.81 37.44
C GLU A 143 5.19 -10.82 36.63
N SER A 144 4.65 -9.80 37.30
CA SER A 144 3.91 -8.70 36.68
C SER A 144 4.75 -7.98 35.60
N ILE A 145 6.03 -7.70 35.89
CA ILE A 145 6.93 -7.06 34.92
C ILE A 145 7.21 -7.97 33.72
N VAL A 146 7.50 -9.26 33.96
CA VAL A 146 7.78 -10.21 32.88
C VAL A 146 6.55 -10.42 32.01
N TYR A 147 5.37 -10.54 32.62
CA TYR A 147 4.09 -10.64 31.92
C TYR A 147 3.76 -9.38 31.10
N ALA A 148 3.98 -8.19 31.68
CA ALA A 148 3.77 -6.94 30.97
C ALA A 148 4.73 -6.79 29.77
N LEU A 149 5.99 -7.19 29.93
CA LEU A 149 6.99 -7.14 28.86
C LEU A 149 6.65 -8.11 27.73
N SER A 150 6.27 -9.35 28.04
CA SER A 150 5.89 -10.33 27.02
C SER A 150 4.61 -9.96 26.29
N SER A 151 3.62 -9.45 27.03
CA SER A 151 2.38 -8.91 26.47
C SER A 151 2.67 -7.72 25.55
N ALA A 152 3.59 -6.83 25.93
CA ALA A 152 4.03 -5.71 25.11
C ALA A 152 4.72 -6.15 23.82
N MET A 153 5.60 -7.15 23.89
CA MET A 153 6.24 -7.73 22.70
C MET A 153 5.22 -8.38 21.77
N ALA A 154 4.32 -9.18 22.31
CA ALA A 154 3.26 -9.83 21.53
C ALA A 154 2.34 -8.80 20.86
N ALA A 155 1.84 -7.82 21.62
CA ALA A 155 1.00 -6.74 21.09
C ALA A 155 1.72 -5.92 20.00
N GLY A 156 2.99 -5.58 20.23
CA GLY A 156 3.82 -4.87 19.26
C GLY A 156 3.97 -5.64 17.94
N LEU A 157 4.24 -6.95 18.01
CA LEU A 157 4.36 -7.80 16.83
C LEU A 157 3.02 -8.01 16.11
N MET A 158 1.96 -8.29 16.87
CA MET A 158 0.60 -8.51 16.35
C MET A 158 0.10 -7.27 15.59
N TYR A 159 0.05 -6.13 16.28
CA TYR A 159 -0.51 -4.92 15.70
C TYR A 159 0.45 -4.26 14.72
N GLY A 160 1.77 -4.35 14.95
CA GLY A 160 2.78 -3.93 13.98
C GLY A 160 2.68 -4.69 12.66
N GLY A 161 2.55 -6.01 12.74
CA GLY A 161 2.31 -6.87 11.58
C GLY A 161 1.02 -6.50 10.86
N ALA A 162 -0.08 -6.31 11.61
CA ALA A 162 -1.37 -5.91 11.04
C ALA A 162 -1.30 -4.55 10.31
N VAL A 163 -0.65 -3.54 10.90
CA VAL A 163 -0.45 -2.22 10.29
C VAL A 163 0.42 -2.33 9.03
N LEU A 164 1.53 -3.07 9.09
CA LEU A 164 2.42 -3.25 7.95
C LEU A 164 1.70 -3.95 6.78
N ILE A 165 0.91 -4.99 7.08
CA ILE A 165 0.13 -5.71 6.08
C ILE A 165 -0.93 -4.80 5.47
N ALA A 166 -1.66 -4.04 6.29
CA ALA A 166 -2.67 -3.09 5.82
C ALA A 166 -2.06 -2.10 4.82
N LEU A 167 -0.94 -1.47 5.18
CA LEU A 167 -0.27 -0.47 4.35
C LEU A 167 0.30 -1.07 3.06
N ARG A 168 1.02 -2.20 3.15
CA ARG A 168 1.62 -2.87 1.97
C ARG A 168 0.57 -3.42 1.01
N ARG A 169 -0.53 -3.98 1.53
CA ARG A 169 -1.57 -4.56 0.68
C ARG A 169 -2.42 -3.48 0.04
N ARG A 170 -2.77 -2.42 0.78
CA ARG A 170 -3.42 -1.24 0.18
C ARG A 170 -2.57 -0.67 -0.93
N SER A 171 -1.26 -0.46 -0.71
CA SER A 171 -0.38 0.07 -1.76
C SER A 171 -0.30 -0.83 -2.99
N ALA A 172 -0.18 -2.15 -2.80
CA ALA A 172 -0.16 -3.10 -3.92
C ALA A 172 -1.50 -3.18 -4.67
N GLN A 173 -2.64 -3.06 -3.97
CA GLN A 173 -3.96 -3.02 -4.61
C GLN A 173 -4.18 -1.73 -5.40
N ILE A 174 -3.69 -0.59 -4.89
CA ILE A 174 -3.74 0.70 -5.60
C ILE A 174 -2.89 0.61 -6.87
N GLU A 175 -1.66 0.10 -6.78
CA GLU A 175 -0.77 -0.04 -7.93
C GLU A 175 -1.39 -0.88 -9.06
N ARG A 176 -2.11 -1.96 -8.69
CA ARG A 176 -2.85 -2.83 -9.61
C ARG A 176 -4.19 -2.26 -10.10
N LYS A 177 -4.58 -1.05 -9.68
CA LYS A 177 -5.88 -0.41 -9.99
C LYS A 177 -7.11 -1.22 -9.52
N VAL A 178 -6.94 -2.09 -8.53
CA VAL A 178 -8.03 -2.90 -7.95
C VAL A 178 -8.62 -2.25 -6.70
N TRP A 179 -7.91 -1.28 -6.11
CA TRP A 179 -8.36 -0.59 -4.91
C TRP A 179 -9.63 0.22 -5.15
N SER A 180 -10.58 0.07 -4.24
CA SER A 180 -11.77 0.91 -4.12
C SER A 180 -12.05 1.08 -2.63
N GLU A 181 -12.13 2.35 -2.18
CA GLU A 181 -12.43 2.65 -0.79
C GLU A 181 -13.79 2.08 -0.37
N GLY A 182 -13.85 1.44 0.79
CA GLY A 182 -15.07 0.80 1.31
C GLY A 182 -15.45 -0.53 0.66
N SER A 183 -14.75 -0.98 -0.39
CA SER A 183 -15.04 -2.26 -1.03
C SER A 183 -14.61 -3.44 -0.16
N ALA A 184 -15.57 -4.29 0.22
CA ALA A 184 -15.31 -5.52 0.97
C ALA A 184 -14.33 -6.44 0.25
N ARG A 185 -14.34 -6.46 -1.10
CA ARG A 185 -13.41 -7.28 -1.91
C ARG A 185 -11.95 -6.87 -1.70
N CYS A 186 -11.67 -5.61 -1.40
CA CYS A 186 -10.34 -5.09 -1.12
C CYS A 186 -9.93 -5.35 0.34
N LEU A 187 -10.87 -5.18 1.28
CA LEU A 187 -10.61 -5.26 2.71
C LEU A 187 -10.50 -6.70 3.25
N ILE A 188 -11.32 -7.64 2.77
CA ILE A 188 -11.31 -9.05 3.19
C ILE A 188 -9.90 -9.69 3.08
N PRO A 189 -9.18 -9.62 1.95
CA PRO A 189 -7.86 -10.25 1.85
C PRO A 189 -6.79 -9.56 2.72
N ILE A 190 -6.98 -8.29 3.07
CA ILE A 190 -6.12 -7.59 4.03
C ILE A 190 -6.41 -8.12 5.44
N ALA A 191 -7.68 -8.16 5.81
CA ALA A 191 -8.18 -8.61 7.10
C ALA A 191 -7.75 -10.05 7.41
N ILE A 192 -7.94 -10.98 6.45
CA ILE A 192 -7.55 -12.39 6.61
C ILE A 192 -6.06 -12.51 6.87
N ARG A 193 -5.21 -11.85 6.08
CA ARG A 193 -3.75 -11.96 6.23
C ARG A 193 -3.25 -11.36 7.54
N ALA A 194 -3.76 -10.19 7.92
CA ALA A 194 -3.41 -9.57 9.18
C ALA A 194 -3.89 -10.41 10.38
N GLY A 195 -5.11 -10.94 10.30
CA GLY A 195 -5.67 -11.84 11.30
C GLY A 195 -4.88 -13.14 11.45
N LEU A 196 -4.40 -13.73 10.34
CA LEU A 196 -3.52 -14.90 10.40
C LEU A 196 -2.18 -14.59 11.07
N VAL A 197 -1.63 -13.39 10.86
CA VAL A 197 -0.40 -12.98 11.56
C VAL A 197 -0.65 -12.77 13.04
N THR A 198 -1.76 -12.15 13.45
CA THR A 198 -2.05 -11.98 14.88
C THR A 198 -2.27 -13.33 15.57
N TRP A 199 -2.99 -14.24 14.92
CA TRP A 199 -3.15 -15.62 15.38
C TRP A 199 -1.80 -16.35 15.50
N ALA A 200 -0.93 -16.23 14.49
CA ALA A 200 0.38 -16.87 14.49
C ALA A 200 1.28 -16.33 15.62
N VAL A 201 1.26 -15.02 15.87
CA VAL A 201 2.04 -14.42 16.97
C VAL A 201 1.55 -14.94 18.32
N ILE A 202 0.24 -15.03 18.55
CA ILE A 202 -0.29 -15.57 19.81
C ILE A 202 0.06 -17.05 19.96
N THR A 203 -0.13 -17.83 18.91
CA THR A 203 0.23 -19.26 18.90
C THR A 203 1.71 -19.43 19.25
N LEU A 204 2.60 -18.69 18.58
CA LEU A 204 4.04 -18.74 18.85
C LEU A 204 4.38 -18.29 20.28
N THR A 205 3.73 -17.23 20.77
CA THR A 205 3.95 -16.74 22.13
C THR A 205 3.51 -17.78 23.16
N THR A 206 2.36 -18.42 22.96
CA THR A 206 1.89 -19.50 23.85
C THR A 206 2.81 -20.73 23.82
N VAL A 207 3.34 -21.08 22.66
CA VAL A 207 4.30 -22.19 22.49
C VAL A 207 5.63 -21.88 23.17
N LEU A 208 6.13 -20.65 23.05
CA LEU A 208 7.38 -20.23 23.68
C LEU A 208 7.29 -20.25 25.21
N TRP A 209 6.14 -19.88 25.77
CA TRP A 209 5.91 -19.88 27.20
C TRP A 209 5.64 -21.28 27.78
N GLY A 210 4.96 -22.14 27.03
CA GLY A 210 4.71 -23.54 27.37
C GLY A 210 5.68 -24.50 26.69
N PHE A 211 6.97 -24.16 26.56
CA PHE A 211 7.89 -24.95 25.72
C PHE A 211 8.01 -26.42 26.15
N SER A 212 8.06 -26.68 27.46
CA SER A 212 8.10 -28.05 28.02
C SER A 212 6.83 -28.83 27.67
N GLU A 213 5.65 -28.24 27.90
CA GLU A 213 4.33 -28.80 27.62
C GLU A 213 4.12 -29.01 26.11
N THR A 214 4.63 -28.08 25.30
CA THR A 214 4.62 -28.16 23.84
C THR A 214 5.45 -29.35 23.36
N TRP A 215 6.65 -29.54 23.92
CA TRP A 215 7.53 -30.65 23.53
C TRP A 215 6.94 -32.00 23.93
N GLN A 216 6.34 -32.07 25.13
CA GLN A 216 5.60 -33.24 25.58
C GLN A 216 4.40 -33.54 24.66
N SER A 217 3.64 -32.50 24.27
CA SER A 217 2.53 -32.59 23.32
C SER A 217 2.94 -33.09 21.94
N LEU A 218 4.08 -32.61 21.44
CA LEU A 218 4.61 -33.02 20.14
C LEU A 218 5.10 -34.47 20.17
N ALA A 219 5.77 -34.87 21.24
CA ALA A 219 6.16 -36.27 21.46
C ALA A 219 4.93 -37.20 21.55
N GLY A 220 3.88 -36.79 22.25
CA GLY A 220 2.61 -37.52 22.32
C GLY A 220 1.91 -37.64 20.96
N MET A 221 1.91 -36.59 20.14
CA MET A 221 1.37 -36.65 18.77
C MET A 221 2.18 -37.58 17.86
N LEU A 222 3.51 -37.58 17.94
CA LEU A 222 4.35 -38.51 17.18
C LEU A 222 4.10 -39.96 17.56
N GLN A 223 3.88 -40.25 18.85
CA GLN A 223 3.51 -41.58 19.34
C GLN A 223 2.11 -41.99 18.83
N LEU A 224 1.15 -41.06 18.83
CA LEU A 224 -0.19 -41.28 18.29
C LEU A 224 -0.15 -41.62 16.79
N VAL A 225 0.57 -40.85 15.98
CA VAL A 225 0.76 -41.14 14.54
C VAL A 225 1.48 -42.48 14.33
N GLY A 226 2.49 -42.78 15.14
CA GLY A 226 3.20 -44.07 15.11
C GLY A 226 2.28 -45.26 15.42
N SER A 227 1.35 -45.12 16.37
CA SER A 227 0.36 -46.16 16.70
C SER A 227 -0.62 -46.43 15.56
N PHE A 228 -1.02 -45.40 14.80
CA PHE A 228 -1.86 -45.56 13.61
C PHE A 228 -1.12 -46.22 12.43
N ALA A 229 0.20 -45.99 12.31
CA ALA A 229 1.00 -46.57 11.23
C ALA A 229 1.49 -48.00 11.53
N GLY A 230 1.58 -48.39 12.81
CA GLY A 230 2.24 -49.62 13.25
C GLY A 230 1.36 -50.86 13.46
N GLY A 231 0.03 -50.76 13.36
CA GLY A 231 -0.90 -51.91 13.53
C GLY A 231 -0.85 -52.63 14.89
N GLY A 232 -0.03 -52.15 15.84
CA GLY A 232 0.12 -52.74 17.16
C GLY A 232 -0.97 -52.28 18.11
N SER A 233 -1.47 -53.20 18.92
CA SER A 233 -2.31 -52.95 20.09
C SER A 233 -1.50 -52.18 21.16
N GLY A 234 -1.30 -50.89 20.94
CA GLY A 234 -0.56 -50.00 21.83
C GLY A 234 -1.50 -49.25 22.75
N ASP A 235 -1.15 -49.19 24.03
CA ASP A 235 -1.85 -48.44 25.08
C ASP A 235 -2.30 -47.05 24.61
N ALA A 236 -3.55 -46.70 24.91
CA ALA A 236 -4.11 -45.41 24.54
C ALA A 236 -3.26 -44.27 25.12
N VAL A 237 -2.65 -43.47 24.25
CA VAL A 237 -1.90 -42.27 24.68
C VAL A 237 -2.88 -41.34 25.42
N PRO A 238 -2.62 -41.01 26.70
CA PRO A 238 -3.52 -40.16 27.49
C PRO A 238 -3.78 -38.84 26.77
N PHE A 239 -5.05 -38.41 26.71
CA PHE A 239 -5.46 -37.16 26.07
C PHE A 239 -4.64 -35.95 26.56
N ALA A 240 -4.31 -35.91 27.86
CA ALA A 240 -3.49 -34.87 28.47
C ALA A 240 -2.07 -34.76 27.87
N GLN A 241 -1.51 -35.84 27.32
CA GLN A 241 -0.15 -35.85 26.78
C GLN A 241 -0.03 -35.32 25.35
N TRP A 242 -1.11 -35.28 24.56
CA TRP A 242 -1.03 -34.82 23.15
C TRP A 242 -1.93 -33.62 22.85
N SER A 243 -2.96 -33.35 23.67
CA SER A 243 -3.99 -32.33 23.40
C SER A 243 -3.54 -30.88 23.61
N PHE A 244 -2.48 -30.62 24.38
CA PHE A 244 -2.05 -29.27 24.73
C PHE A 244 -1.85 -28.36 23.50
N LEU A 245 -1.08 -28.79 22.51
CA LEU A 245 -0.75 -27.97 21.34
C LEU A 245 -1.98 -27.74 20.42
N PRO A 246 -2.78 -28.75 20.06
CA PRO A 246 -4.03 -28.55 19.33
C PRO A 246 -5.01 -27.63 20.06
N VAL A 247 -5.16 -27.78 21.38
CA VAL A 247 -6.05 -26.94 22.20
C VAL A 247 -5.58 -25.49 22.21
N ARG A 248 -4.28 -25.23 22.35
CA ARG A 248 -3.74 -23.86 22.30
C ARG A 248 -3.89 -23.21 20.92
N ILE A 249 -3.68 -23.97 19.85
CA ILE A 249 -3.87 -23.52 18.46
C ILE A 249 -5.34 -23.14 18.21
N THR A 250 -6.28 -23.98 18.62
CA THR A 250 -7.72 -23.76 18.37
C THR A 250 -8.27 -22.64 19.23
N THR A 251 -7.88 -22.57 20.51
CA THR A 251 -8.31 -21.51 21.43
C THR A 251 -7.71 -20.14 21.08
N ALA A 252 -6.60 -20.08 20.34
CA ALA A 252 -6.04 -18.83 19.82
C ALA A 252 -6.76 -18.30 18.57
N LEU A 253 -7.54 -19.13 17.86
CA LEU A 253 -8.21 -18.79 16.60
C LEU A 253 -9.08 -17.52 16.66
N PRO A 254 -9.82 -17.23 17.75
CA PRO A 254 -10.59 -15.98 17.87
C PRO A 254 -9.76 -14.70 17.73
N TRP A 255 -8.46 -14.73 18.02
CA TRP A 255 -7.58 -13.55 17.87
C TRP A 255 -7.30 -13.14 16.42
N LEU A 256 -7.72 -13.96 15.45
CA LEU A 256 -7.80 -13.55 14.06
C LEU A 256 -8.66 -12.28 13.93
N LEU A 257 -9.73 -12.16 14.74
CA LEU A 257 -10.62 -10.99 14.75
C LEU A 257 -9.89 -9.70 15.09
N ALA A 258 -8.97 -9.71 16.06
CA ALA A 258 -8.23 -8.52 16.46
C ALA A 258 -7.38 -7.96 15.31
N GLY A 259 -6.60 -8.82 14.65
CA GLY A 259 -5.78 -8.43 13.49
C GLY A 259 -6.60 -8.04 12.26
N ALA A 260 -7.69 -8.78 12.01
CA ALA A 260 -8.62 -8.50 10.92
C ALA A 260 -9.27 -7.12 11.08
N THR A 261 -9.81 -6.82 12.27
CA THR A 261 -10.45 -5.54 12.56
C THR A 261 -9.45 -4.39 12.53
N ALA A 262 -8.30 -4.52 13.21
CA ALA A 262 -7.28 -3.48 13.21
C ALA A 262 -6.84 -3.10 11.79
N SER A 263 -6.59 -4.09 10.94
CA SER A 263 -6.11 -3.85 9.57
C SER A 263 -7.19 -3.34 8.63
N ALA A 264 -8.42 -3.85 8.71
CA ALA A 264 -9.53 -3.42 7.85
C ALA A 264 -9.98 -1.99 8.17
N VAL A 265 -10.16 -1.67 9.46
CA VAL A 265 -10.56 -0.34 9.92
C VAL A 265 -9.44 0.67 9.65
N LEU A 266 -8.17 0.27 9.86
CA LEU A 266 -7.06 1.13 9.47
C LEU A 266 -7.08 1.38 7.95
N ALA A 267 -7.18 0.34 7.12
CA ALA A 267 -7.15 0.48 5.67
C ALA A 267 -8.26 1.37 5.12
N SER A 268 -9.46 1.37 5.73
CA SER A 268 -10.53 2.31 5.39
C SER A 268 -10.27 3.72 5.91
N SER A 269 -9.75 3.89 7.13
CA SER A 269 -9.44 5.20 7.73
C SER A 269 -8.29 5.98 7.05
N LEU A 270 -7.51 5.31 6.20
CA LEU A 270 -6.42 5.93 5.44
C LEU A 270 -6.93 6.74 4.23
N GLY A 271 -8.20 6.61 3.87
CA GLY A 271 -8.85 7.47 2.88
C GLY A 271 -9.15 8.88 3.41
N GLY A 272 -9.74 9.71 2.55
CA GLY A 272 -10.12 11.08 2.89
C GLY A 272 -9.09 12.17 2.53
N ASP A 273 -9.44 13.43 2.80
CA ASP A 273 -8.59 14.58 2.49
C ASP A 273 -7.26 14.48 3.26
N ALA A 274 -6.14 14.46 2.54
CA ALA A 274 -4.81 14.35 3.13
C ALA A 274 -4.46 15.54 4.03
N ARG A 275 -5.16 16.67 3.90
CA ARG A 275 -4.98 17.88 4.73
C ARG A 275 -5.77 17.84 6.02
N SER A 276 -6.66 16.88 6.22
CA SER A 276 -7.40 16.65 7.48
C SER A 276 -6.47 16.16 8.61
N THR A 277 -5.42 16.90 8.90
CA THR A 277 -4.45 16.60 9.97
C THR A 277 -4.83 17.26 11.30
N ASN A 278 -6.03 17.85 11.38
CA ASN A 278 -6.58 18.50 12.56
C ASN A 278 -6.56 17.55 13.76
N ARG A 279 -6.25 18.10 14.94
CA ARG A 279 -6.19 17.34 16.20
C ARG A 279 -7.51 16.64 16.51
N SER A 280 -8.65 17.26 16.18
CA SER A 280 -9.97 16.67 16.35
C SER A 280 -10.14 15.39 15.53
N GLN A 281 -9.75 15.39 14.26
CA GLN A 281 -9.84 14.21 13.41
C GLN A 281 -8.97 13.07 13.93
N ARG A 282 -7.75 13.37 14.42
CA ARG A 282 -6.89 12.34 15.03
C ARG A 282 -7.50 11.69 16.26
N VAL A 283 -8.23 12.47 17.06
CA VAL A 283 -8.96 11.94 18.23
C VAL A 283 -10.14 11.09 17.78
N ILE A 284 -10.87 11.51 16.74
CA ILE A 284 -11.97 10.72 16.17
C ILE A 284 -11.45 9.39 15.63
N ASP A 285 -10.39 9.40 14.83
CA ASP A 285 -9.76 8.19 14.27
C ASP A 285 -9.24 7.28 15.40
N ALA A 286 -8.66 7.85 16.45
CA ALA A 286 -8.21 7.11 17.63
C ALA A 286 -9.37 6.46 18.39
N VAL A 287 -10.46 7.19 18.64
CA VAL A 287 -11.63 6.66 19.35
C VAL A 287 -12.33 5.59 18.50
N PHE A 288 -12.43 5.79 17.19
CA PHE A 288 -13.06 4.85 16.28
C PHE A 288 -12.27 3.54 16.16
N ILE A 289 -10.97 3.62 15.86
CA ILE A 289 -10.10 2.43 15.76
C ILE A 289 -9.93 1.78 17.14
N GLY A 290 -9.80 2.58 18.20
CA GLY A 290 -9.78 2.12 19.58
C GLY A 290 -11.04 1.34 19.93
N GLY A 291 -12.22 1.92 19.69
CA GLY A 291 -13.50 1.26 19.95
C GLY A 291 -13.65 -0.05 19.17
N ALA A 292 -13.38 -0.02 17.86
CA ALA A 292 -13.46 -1.21 17.02
C ALA A 292 -12.50 -2.32 17.48
N LEU A 293 -11.26 -1.96 17.81
CA LEU A 293 -10.28 -2.94 18.28
C LEU A 293 -10.59 -3.46 19.68
N GLY A 294 -11.05 -2.60 20.60
CA GLY A 294 -11.45 -3.00 21.94
C GLY A 294 -12.60 -4.01 21.93
N VAL A 295 -13.62 -3.77 21.11
CA VAL A 295 -14.73 -4.73 20.91
C VAL A 295 -14.23 -6.03 20.29
N ALA A 296 -13.36 -5.96 19.27
CA ALA A 296 -12.83 -7.16 18.61
C ALA A 296 -11.98 -8.01 19.57
N VAL A 297 -11.14 -7.37 20.39
CA VAL A 297 -10.27 -8.02 21.37
C VAL A 297 -11.09 -8.60 22.52
N GLY A 298 -12.07 -7.86 23.06
CA GLY A 298 -12.99 -8.38 24.07
C GLY A 298 -13.80 -9.58 23.54
N SER A 299 -14.27 -9.51 22.29
CA SER A 299 -14.99 -10.64 21.66
C SER A 299 -14.08 -11.86 21.45
N ALA A 300 -12.83 -11.63 21.01
CA ALA A 300 -11.83 -12.69 20.87
C ALA A 300 -11.55 -13.37 22.23
N GLN A 301 -11.39 -12.59 23.29
CA GLN A 301 -11.18 -13.11 24.65
C GLN A 301 -12.40 -13.88 25.16
N LEU A 302 -13.61 -13.38 24.92
CA LEU A 302 -14.85 -14.08 25.29
C LEU A 302 -14.93 -15.44 24.59
N LEU A 303 -14.72 -15.48 23.27
CA LEU A 303 -14.74 -16.72 22.49
C LEU A 303 -13.64 -17.69 22.94
N GLN A 304 -12.43 -17.19 23.20
CA GLN A 304 -11.34 -18.02 23.72
C GLN A 304 -11.73 -18.61 25.09
N ASN A 305 -12.29 -17.81 25.99
CA ASN A 305 -12.71 -18.26 27.31
C ASN A 305 -13.83 -19.31 27.21
N SER A 306 -14.82 -19.11 26.32
CA SER A 306 -15.88 -20.10 26.08
C SER A 306 -15.34 -21.42 25.51
N LEU A 307 -14.34 -21.37 24.60
CA LEU A 307 -13.69 -22.56 24.08
C LEU A 307 -12.88 -23.28 25.17
N MET A 308 -12.16 -22.54 26.02
CA MET A 308 -11.42 -23.13 27.13
C MET A 308 -12.33 -23.72 28.20
N GLU A 309 -13.47 -23.09 28.51
CA GLU A 309 -14.46 -23.64 29.45
C GLU A 309 -15.09 -24.93 28.94
N MET A 310 -15.32 -25.03 27.63
CA MET A 310 -15.80 -26.26 26.99
C MET A 310 -14.80 -27.43 27.12
N ILE A 311 -13.50 -27.12 27.11
CA ILE A 311 -12.41 -28.13 27.10
C ILE A 311 -11.97 -28.50 28.52
N ASP A 312 -11.74 -27.48 29.37
CA ASP A 312 -11.09 -27.65 30.69
C ASP A 312 -12.10 -27.53 31.87
N HIS A 313 -13.36 -27.21 31.61
CA HIS A 313 -14.42 -27.01 32.61
C HIS A 313 -14.12 -25.97 33.70
N THR A 314 -13.11 -25.12 33.50
CA THR A 314 -12.76 -24.02 34.41
C THR A 314 -13.50 -22.74 34.02
N PRO A 315 -14.39 -22.21 34.88
CA PRO A 315 -15.06 -20.95 34.62
C PRO A 315 -14.05 -19.79 34.69
N ARG A 316 -14.12 -18.88 33.72
CA ARG A 316 -13.27 -17.68 33.67
C ARG A 316 -14.03 -16.40 33.96
N SER A 317 -13.36 -15.44 34.59
CA SER A 317 -13.96 -14.19 35.05
C SER A 317 -14.26 -13.22 33.91
N VAL A 318 -15.44 -12.59 33.95
CA VAL A 318 -15.83 -11.48 33.04
C VAL A 318 -14.88 -10.28 33.13
N ASP A 319 -14.27 -10.07 34.29
CA ASP A 319 -13.25 -9.01 34.53
C ASP A 319 -12.08 -9.08 33.55
N GLU A 320 -11.63 -10.29 33.19
CA GLU A 320 -10.54 -10.50 32.24
C GLU A 320 -10.93 -10.00 30.83
N ILE A 321 -12.18 -10.22 30.43
CA ILE A 321 -12.70 -9.80 29.12
C ILE A 321 -12.71 -8.28 29.02
N ILE A 322 -13.17 -7.61 30.08
CA ILE A 322 -13.22 -6.14 30.14
C ILE A 322 -11.80 -5.58 30.12
N THR A 323 -10.90 -6.13 30.94
CA THR A 323 -9.51 -5.68 31.05
C THR A 323 -8.78 -5.83 29.71
N VAL A 324 -8.90 -6.99 29.06
CA VAL A 324 -8.27 -7.26 27.76
C VAL A 324 -8.91 -6.39 26.66
N GLY A 325 -10.22 -6.18 26.70
CA GLY A 325 -10.92 -5.23 25.82
C GLY A 325 -10.40 -3.79 25.94
N LEU A 326 -10.16 -3.31 27.17
CA LEU A 326 -9.58 -1.98 27.42
C LEU A 326 -8.13 -1.88 26.92
N ALA A 327 -7.33 -2.95 27.06
CA ALA A 327 -5.99 -3.01 26.47
C ALA A 327 -6.06 -2.92 24.93
N GLY A 328 -7.01 -3.65 24.32
CA GLY A 328 -7.30 -3.57 22.89
C GLY A 328 -7.70 -2.16 22.45
N PHE A 329 -8.55 -1.48 23.23
CA PHE A 329 -8.92 -0.10 23.00
C PHE A 329 -7.71 0.85 23.02
N ALA A 330 -6.84 0.73 24.04
CA ALA A 330 -5.64 1.54 24.14
C ALA A 330 -4.70 1.34 22.94
N CYS A 331 -4.48 0.09 22.53
CA CYS A 331 -3.69 -0.23 21.34
C CYS A 331 -4.31 0.37 20.07
N GLY A 332 -5.63 0.25 19.91
CA GLY A 332 -6.34 0.76 18.73
C GLY A 332 -6.33 2.28 18.67
N ALA A 333 -6.44 2.94 19.83
CA ALA A 333 -6.33 4.38 19.93
C ALA A 333 -4.95 4.89 19.49
N VAL A 334 -3.88 4.17 19.86
CA VAL A 334 -2.52 4.48 19.39
C VAL A 334 -2.41 4.34 17.88
N ILE A 335 -2.92 3.23 17.32
CA ILE A 335 -2.91 2.98 15.87
C ILE A 335 -3.65 4.11 15.15
N GLY A 336 -4.87 4.43 15.56
CA GLY A 336 -5.69 5.46 14.94
C GLY A 336 -5.15 6.87 15.11
N PHE A 337 -4.45 7.15 16.21
CA PHE A 337 -3.83 8.46 16.42
C PHE A 337 -2.57 8.67 15.58
N LYS A 338 -1.70 7.64 15.48
CA LYS A 338 -0.36 7.77 14.89
C LYS A 338 -0.31 7.39 13.41
N VAL A 339 -0.93 6.27 13.03
CA VAL A 339 -0.71 5.70 11.69
C VAL A 339 -1.35 6.54 10.59
N PRO A 340 -2.67 6.90 10.65
CA PRO A 340 -3.27 7.78 9.64
C PRO A 340 -2.56 9.12 9.53
N TRP A 341 -2.15 9.70 10.67
CA TRP A 341 -1.43 10.97 10.67
C TRP A 341 -0.04 10.87 10.03
N GLY A 342 0.77 9.88 10.41
CA GLY A 342 2.09 9.68 9.82
C GLY A 342 2.00 9.38 8.33
N TYR A 343 0.98 8.63 7.92
CA TYR A 343 0.68 8.36 6.53
C TYR A 343 0.33 9.64 5.74
N LYS A 344 -0.64 10.44 6.22
CA LYS A 344 -1.06 11.70 5.59
C LYS A 344 0.10 12.71 5.54
N THR A 345 0.90 12.79 6.60
CA THR A 345 2.09 13.68 6.64
C THR A 345 3.13 13.27 5.61
N ASN A 346 3.41 11.98 5.44
CA ASN A 346 4.29 11.49 4.38
C ASN A 346 3.74 11.73 2.96
N LEU A 347 2.44 11.98 2.84
CA LEU A 347 1.79 12.27 1.57
C LEU A 347 1.89 13.75 1.20
N VAL A 348 1.74 14.63 2.19
CA VAL A 348 1.86 16.10 2.04
C VAL A 348 3.33 16.53 1.96
N THR A 349 4.19 15.93 2.78
CA THR A 349 5.63 16.20 2.84
C THR A 349 6.40 14.89 2.68
N PRO A 350 6.50 14.36 1.44
CA PRO A 350 7.20 13.11 1.20
C PRO A 350 8.69 13.24 1.53
N PRO A 351 9.27 12.28 2.28
CA PRO A 351 10.67 12.34 2.70
C PRO A 351 11.64 12.07 1.53
N ASP A 352 11.19 11.38 0.49
CA ASP A 352 12.00 11.15 -0.72
C ASP A 352 12.04 12.44 -1.56
N PRO A 353 13.24 13.00 -1.86
CA PRO A 353 13.38 14.18 -2.70
C PRO A 353 12.76 14.02 -4.09
N VAL A 354 12.71 12.81 -4.66
CA VAL A 354 12.10 12.56 -5.97
C VAL A 354 10.58 12.71 -5.88
N MET A 355 9.95 12.08 -4.90
CA MET A 355 8.52 12.22 -4.64
C MET A 355 8.15 13.67 -4.28
N ALA A 356 8.99 14.36 -3.52
CA ALA A 356 8.80 15.78 -3.18
C ALA A 356 8.90 16.72 -4.39
N ARG A 357 9.73 16.38 -5.39
CA ARG A 357 9.74 17.10 -6.68
C ARG A 357 8.47 16.81 -7.46
N ALA A 358 8.10 15.53 -7.60
CA ALA A 358 6.90 15.13 -8.33
C ALA A 358 5.62 15.78 -7.76
N LEU A 359 5.48 15.84 -6.44
CA LEU A 359 4.36 16.52 -5.78
C LEU A 359 4.35 18.03 -6.05
N ARG A 360 5.52 18.68 -5.99
CA ARG A 360 5.64 20.12 -6.32
C ARG A 360 5.30 20.41 -7.78
N ASP A 361 5.74 19.55 -8.69
CA ASP A 361 5.44 19.69 -10.12
C ASP A 361 3.96 19.46 -10.39
N LEU A 362 3.33 18.49 -9.71
CA LEU A 362 1.89 18.29 -9.77
C LEU A 362 1.11 19.51 -9.25
N LEU A 363 1.51 20.08 -8.12
CA LEU A 363 0.88 21.29 -7.58
C LEU A 363 1.00 22.49 -8.54
N ARG A 364 2.17 22.69 -9.16
CA ARG A 364 2.37 23.75 -10.17
C ARG A 364 1.52 23.54 -11.42
N GLN A 365 1.41 22.30 -11.89
CA GLN A 365 0.54 21.96 -13.03
C GLN A 365 -0.92 22.17 -12.68
N ALA A 366 -1.34 21.78 -11.48
CA ALA A 366 -2.70 21.99 -11.01
C ALA A 366 -3.02 23.48 -10.82
N GLU A 367 -2.06 24.28 -10.33
CA GLU A 367 -2.21 25.73 -10.19
C GLU A 367 -2.37 26.42 -11.55
N SER A 368 -1.55 26.05 -12.54
CA SER A 368 -1.67 26.60 -13.90
C SER A 368 -2.96 26.18 -14.60
N ALA A 369 -3.45 24.98 -14.32
CA ALA A 369 -4.67 24.44 -14.91
C ALA A 369 -5.96 24.98 -14.26
N LEU A 370 -5.98 25.10 -12.93
CA LEU A 370 -7.16 25.48 -12.14
C LEU A 370 -7.21 26.97 -11.78
N GLY A 371 -6.13 27.71 -12.03
CA GLY A 371 -6.05 29.18 -11.92
C GLY A 371 -5.82 29.73 -10.51
N SER A 372 -5.68 28.88 -9.49
CA SER A 372 -5.41 29.30 -8.12
C SER A 372 -4.68 28.21 -7.33
N LYS A 373 -3.73 28.63 -6.49
CA LYS A 373 -3.02 27.76 -5.55
C LYS A 373 -3.97 27.00 -4.61
N VAL A 374 -5.01 27.66 -4.11
CA VAL A 374 -5.97 27.03 -3.18
C VAL A 374 -6.79 25.95 -3.89
N ALA A 375 -7.19 26.21 -5.14
CA ALA A 375 -7.91 25.22 -5.96
C ALA A 375 -7.01 24.02 -6.30
N ALA A 376 -5.74 24.27 -6.60
CA ALA A 376 -4.74 23.23 -6.84
C ALA A 376 -4.52 22.35 -5.60
N GLU A 377 -4.29 22.94 -4.43
CA GLU A 377 -4.13 22.20 -3.19
C GLU A 377 -5.41 21.42 -2.82
N ASN A 378 -6.59 22.03 -3.00
CA ASN A 378 -7.86 21.36 -2.80
C ASN A 378 -7.97 20.12 -3.68
N TRP A 379 -7.73 20.27 -4.98
CA TRP A 379 -7.84 19.16 -5.91
C TRP A 379 -6.80 18.07 -5.65
N VAL A 380 -5.53 18.45 -5.43
CA VAL A 380 -4.42 17.50 -5.24
C VAL A 380 -4.59 16.62 -3.99
N PHE A 381 -5.19 17.15 -2.92
CA PHE A 381 -5.32 16.45 -1.64
C PHE A 381 -6.72 15.93 -1.31
N THR A 382 -7.72 16.17 -2.17
CA THR A 382 -9.07 15.63 -2.00
C THR A 382 -9.23 14.30 -2.75
N PRO A 383 -9.88 13.28 -2.16
CA PRO A 383 -10.18 12.03 -2.86
C PRO A 383 -11.01 12.23 -4.12
N HIS A 384 -10.73 11.46 -5.18
CA HIS A 384 -11.53 11.47 -6.41
C HIS A 384 -12.13 10.09 -6.71
N PRO A 385 -13.41 10.00 -7.12
CA PRO A 385 -14.05 8.72 -7.46
C PRO A 385 -13.34 7.99 -8.61
N ASP A 386 -12.86 8.72 -9.62
CA ASP A 386 -12.17 8.15 -10.79
C ASP A 386 -10.82 7.50 -10.46
N LEU A 387 -10.27 7.79 -9.28
CA LEU A 387 -9.04 7.18 -8.78
C LEU A 387 -9.34 6.09 -7.73
N GLY A 388 -10.60 5.71 -7.53
CA GLY A 388 -11.00 4.75 -6.49
C GLY A 388 -11.03 5.38 -5.10
N TRP A 389 -11.37 6.67 -5.03
CA TRP A 389 -11.38 7.50 -3.81
C TRP A 389 -10.01 7.67 -3.15
N ILE A 390 -8.92 7.63 -3.94
CA ILE A 390 -7.61 8.08 -3.49
C ILE A 390 -7.36 9.53 -3.93
N THR A 391 -6.46 10.22 -3.24
CA THR A 391 -6.08 11.59 -3.59
C THR A 391 -5.16 11.60 -4.83
N PRO A 392 -5.21 12.63 -5.69
CA PRO A 392 -4.25 12.77 -6.79
C PRO A 392 -2.79 12.78 -6.32
N ALA A 393 -2.51 13.36 -5.15
CA ALA A 393 -1.19 13.31 -4.52
C ALA A 393 -0.74 11.87 -4.21
N GLU A 394 -1.67 11.03 -3.75
CA GLU A 394 -1.40 9.61 -3.51
C GLU A 394 -1.18 8.88 -4.83
N ALA A 395 -2.10 9.07 -5.78
CA ALA A 395 -2.09 8.43 -7.09
C ALA A 395 -0.82 8.74 -7.88
N ALA A 396 -0.33 9.98 -7.81
CA ALA A 396 0.91 10.41 -8.49
C ALA A 396 2.17 9.70 -7.96
N GLN A 397 2.12 9.10 -6.77
CA GLN A 397 3.22 8.29 -6.24
C GLN A 397 3.30 6.91 -6.92
N TYR A 398 2.23 6.48 -7.60
CA TYR A 398 2.16 5.22 -8.32
C TYR A 398 2.30 5.46 -9.83
N LYS A 399 3.32 4.86 -10.45
CA LYS A 399 3.62 4.99 -11.89
C LYS A 399 2.37 4.70 -12.76
N THR A 400 1.58 3.69 -12.40
CA THR A 400 0.37 3.27 -13.12
C THR A 400 -0.76 4.31 -13.14
N HIS A 401 -0.78 5.19 -12.14
CA HIS A 401 -1.83 6.20 -11.95
C HIS A 401 -1.39 7.61 -12.31
N ALA A 402 -0.08 7.89 -12.37
CA ALA A 402 0.43 9.22 -12.69
C ALA A 402 -0.10 9.78 -14.04
N THR A 403 -0.25 8.92 -15.05
CA THR A 403 -0.86 9.30 -16.34
C THR A 403 -2.37 9.57 -16.22
N GLY A 404 -3.07 8.81 -15.37
CA GLY A 404 -4.48 9.01 -15.06
C GLY A 404 -4.73 10.35 -14.35
N VAL A 405 -3.87 10.71 -13.39
CA VAL A 405 -3.93 12.00 -12.68
C VAL A 405 -3.81 13.17 -13.63
N LYS A 406 -2.90 13.10 -14.63
CA LYS A 406 -2.75 14.17 -15.62
C LYS A 406 -3.99 14.32 -16.50
N ARG A 407 -4.55 13.21 -16.98
CA ARG A 407 -5.79 13.22 -17.77
C ARG A 407 -6.96 13.79 -16.97
N LEU A 408 -7.06 13.41 -15.70
CA LEU A 408 -8.07 13.93 -14.78
C LEU A 408 -7.93 15.44 -14.59
N LEU A 409 -6.71 15.95 -14.43
CA LEU A 409 -6.46 17.38 -14.32
C LEU A 409 -6.86 18.13 -15.59
N GLU A 410 -6.54 17.57 -16.76
CA GLU A 410 -6.90 18.15 -18.06
C GLU A 410 -8.42 18.20 -18.26
N SER A 411 -9.15 17.15 -17.87
CA SER A 411 -10.62 17.14 -17.92
C SER A 411 -11.25 18.14 -16.96
N GLU A 412 -10.73 18.25 -15.73
CA GLU A 412 -11.20 19.23 -14.73
C GLU A 412 -10.99 20.67 -15.22
N ALA A 413 -9.81 20.94 -15.80
CA ALA A 413 -9.47 22.24 -16.36
C ALA A 413 -10.34 22.58 -17.57
N ALA A 414 -10.67 21.59 -18.42
CA ALA A 414 -11.58 21.78 -19.53
C ALA A 414 -13.00 22.14 -19.06
N ALA A 415 -13.52 21.37 -18.08
CA ALA A 415 -14.84 21.62 -17.49
C ALA A 415 -14.95 23.03 -16.89
N ARG A 416 -13.93 23.47 -16.14
CA ARG A 416 -13.91 24.85 -15.60
C ARG A 416 -13.86 25.93 -16.67
N ARG A 417 -13.11 25.72 -17.76
CA ARG A 417 -13.07 26.68 -18.88
C ARG A 417 -14.42 26.79 -19.57
N GLU A 418 -15.15 25.69 -19.68
CA GLU A 418 -16.49 25.67 -20.25
C GLU A 418 -17.50 26.38 -19.35
N GLN A 419 -17.44 26.14 -18.04
CA GLN A 419 -18.28 26.84 -17.06
C GLN A 419 -18.01 28.35 -17.06
N ALA A 420 -16.74 28.76 -17.08
CA ALA A 420 -16.36 30.17 -17.19
C ALA A 420 -16.79 30.82 -18.51
N ARG A 421 -16.98 30.05 -19.59
CA ARG A 421 -17.58 30.55 -20.84
C ARG A 421 -19.09 30.70 -20.72
N ALA A 422 -19.77 29.79 -20.04
CA ALA A 422 -21.21 29.87 -19.81
C ALA A 422 -21.60 31.06 -18.90
N ASP A 423 -20.75 31.37 -17.92
CA ASP A 423 -20.96 32.51 -17.01
C ASP A 423 -20.59 33.87 -17.61
N ARG A 424 -20.00 33.92 -18.82
CA ARG A 424 -19.78 35.20 -19.49
C ARG A 424 -21.13 35.76 -19.93
N PRO A 425 -21.46 37.03 -19.59
CA PRO A 425 -22.66 37.65 -20.11
C PRO A 425 -22.61 37.60 -21.64
N PRO A 426 -23.76 37.31 -22.29
CA PRO A 426 -23.81 37.19 -23.74
C PRO A 426 -23.23 38.48 -24.35
N PRO A 427 -22.39 38.37 -25.39
CA PRO A 427 -21.78 39.56 -25.98
C PRO A 427 -22.91 40.50 -26.38
N VAL A 428 -22.89 41.71 -25.83
CA VAL A 428 -23.80 42.77 -26.26
C VAL A 428 -23.46 43.05 -27.72
N VAL A 429 -24.28 42.50 -28.61
CA VAL A 429 -24.19 42.79 -30.04
C VAL A 429 -24.59 44.25 -30.19
N ILE A 430 -23.60 45.13 -30.32
CA ILE A 430 -23.85 46.51 -30.75
C ILE A 430 -24.14 46.40 -32.25
N GLU A 431 -25.40 46.22 -32.61
CA GLU A 431 -25.85 46.38 -34.00
C GLU A 431 -25.50 47.79 -34.46
N GLY A 432 -24.64 47.86 -35.48
CA GLY A 432 -24.04 49.10 -35.94
C GLY A 432 -25.04 50.05 -36.58
N GLY A 433 -25.00 51.31 -36.15
CA GLY A 433 -25.54 52.43 -36.91
C GLY A 433 -24.72 52.69 -38.18
N ARG A 434 -25.04 52.00 -39.28
CA ARG A 434 -24.73 52.44 -40.64
C ARG A 434 -26.04 52.86 -41.31
N SER A 435 -26.40 54.11 -41.12
CA SER A 435 -27.41 54.79 -41.93
C SER A 435 -26.95 56.24 -42.12
N ALA A 436 -26.13 56.48 -43.15
CA ALA A 436 -26.03 57.78 -43.77
C ALA A 436 -25.31 57.70 -45.13
N SER A 437 -25.99 58.24 -46.14
CA SER A 437 -25.44 58.85 -47.34
C SER A 437 -25.21 57.97 -48.58
N ARG A 438 -26.33 57.63 -49.25
CA ARG A 438 -26.43 57.71 -50.71
C ARG A 438 -27.77 58.32 -51.09
N LEU A 439 -27.79 59.65 -51.23
CA LEU A 439 -28.78 60.38 -52.03
C LEU A 439 -27.99 61.23 -53.03
N ALA A 440 -27.64 60.60 -54.15
CA ALA A 440 -27.68 61.24 -55.46
C ALA A 440 -29.18 61.24 -55.86
N GLY A 441 -29.81 62.22 -56.47
CA GLY A 441 -29.33 63.26 -57.37
C GLY A 441 -30.27 63.27 -58.59
N ALA A 442 -31.19 64.26 -58.62
CA ALA A 442 -31.86 64.86 -59.80
C ALA A 442 -32.85 64.01 -60.66
N PRO A 443 -33.63 64.61 -61.59
CA PRO A 443 -34.42 65.86 -61.56
C PRO A 443 -35.87 65.69 -62.11
N ALA A 444 -36.58 66.83 -62.23
CA ALA A 444 -37.85 67.12 -62.94
C ALA A 444 -39.08 67.30 -62.06
#